data_AF-A0AAU9W116-F1
#
_entry.id   AF-A0AAU9W116-F1
#
_cell.length_a   1.000
_cell.length_b   1.000
_cell.length_c   1.000
_cell.angle_alpha   90.00
_cell.angle_beta   90.00
_cell.angle_gamma   90.00
#
_symmetry.space_group_name_H-M   'P 1'
#
loop_
_entity.id
_entity.type
_entity.pdbx_description
1 polymer ?
#
loop_
_entity_poly.entity_id
_entity_poly.type
_entity_poly.pdbx_seq_one_letter_code
_entity_poly.pdbx_strand_id
1 'polypeptide(L)'
;CKDKNKHCKSWALNGECKKNPKSMVINCPKSCTICPACKDKNKHCKSWASKGECGKNPKYMLFNCSKSCGVCPACKDKNKHCKSWASTGECGKNPKYMLFNCSKSCGVCPACEDKNKRCQSWALSGECKKNPKYMVINCPKSCTIC
;
A
#
# COMPACT_ATOMS: atom_id res chain seq x y z
N CYS A 1 -1.52 -5.60 0.55
CA CYS A 1 -0.65 -6.53 1.31
C CYS A 1 -1.48 -7.74 1.75
N LYS A 2 -1.27 -8.92 1.17
CA LYS A 2 -1.92 -10.18 1.57
C LYS A 2 -0.90 -11.30 1.55
N ASP A 3 -1.07 -12.28 2.42
CA ASP A 3 -0.31 -13.52 2.35
C ASP A 3 -0.80 -14.33 1.16
N LYS A 4 0.14 -14.87 0.39
CA LYS A 4 -0.08 -15.73 -0.78
C LYS A 4 -0.21 -17.20 -0.38
N ASN A 5 0.29 -17.58 0.79
CA ASN A 5 0.23 -18.95 1.30
C ASN A 5 -0.62 -19.03 2.58
N LYS A 6 -1.49 -20.06 2.66
CA LYS A 6 -2.33 -20.31 3.84
C LYS A 6 -1.52 -20.60 5.11
N HIS A 7 -0.30 -21.11 4.98
CA HIS A 7 0.59 -21.45 6.09
C HIS A 7 1.39 -20.25 6.62
N CYS A 8 1.30 -19.08 5.99
CA CYS A 8 2.07 -17.89 6.38
C CYS A 8 1.97 -17.53 7.87
N LYS A 9 0.79 -17.74 8.47
CA LYS A 9 0.56 -17.47 9.89
C LYS A 9 1.38 -18.41 10.79
N SER A 10 1.39 -19.70 10.45
CA SER A 10 2.18 -20.73 11.15
C SER A 10 3.69 -20.51 10.95
N TRP A 11 4.10 -20.25 9.71
CA TRP A 11 5.50 -19.95 9.39
C TRP A 11 6.00 -18.70 10.12
N ALA A 12 5.20 -17.64 10.19
CA ALA A 12 5.56 -16.46 10.95
C ALA A 12 5.74 -16.75 12.44
N LEU A 13 4.86 -17.55 13.05
CA LEU A 13 4.98 -18.01 14.44
C LEU A 13 6.25 -18.85 14.67
N ASN A 14 6.63 -19.68 13.69
CA ASN A 14 7.83 -20.51 13.74
C ASN A 14 9.14 -19.74 13.46
N GLY A 15 9.05 -18.42 13.35
CA GLY A 15 10.20 -17.52 13.17
C GLY A 15 10.70 -17.45 11.73
N GLU A 16 9.95 -17.95 10.75
CA GLU A 16 10.34 -17.94 9.33
C GLU A 16 10.57 -16.53 8.79
N CYS A 17 9.93 -15.51 9.39
CA CYS A 17 10.18 -14.11 9.04
C CYS A 17 11.64 -13.68 9.26
N LYS A 18 12.35 -14.33 10.20
CA LYS A 18 13.77 -14.08 10.49
C LYS A 18 14.67 -15.08 9.77
N LYS A 19 14.29 -16.35 9.72
CA LYS A 19 15.06 -17.43 9.08
C LYS A 19 15.05 -17.34 7.56
N ASN A 20 13.87 -17.10 6.99
CA ASN A 20 13.61 -17.08 5.55
C ASN A 20 12.98 -15.75 5.09
N PRO A 21 13.63 -14.60 5.36
CA PRO A 21 13.04 -13.29 5.16
C PRO A 21 12.68 -13.04 3.69
N LYS A 22 13.51 -13.47 2.72
CA LYS A 22 13.20 -13.25 1.29
C LYS A 22 11.88 -13.90 0.88
N SER A 23 11.70 -15.19 1.20
CA SER A 23 10.46 -15.92 0.87
C SER A 23 9.27 -15.35 1.63
N MET A 24 9.43 -15.11 2.91
CA MET A 24 8.36 -14.64 3.77
C MET A 24 7.93 -13.20 3.45
N VAL A 25 8.82 -12.34 2.96
CA VAL A 25 8.45 -11.00 2.50
C VAL A 25 7.59 -11.09 1.24
N ILE A 26 7.89 -12.00 0.31
CA ILE A 26 7.18 -12.11 -0.97
C ILE A 26 5.84 -12.85 -0.82
N ASN A 27 5.84 -13.92 -0.02
CA ASN A 27 4.73 -14.84 0.12
C ASN A 27 3.89 -14.57 1.37
N CYS A 28 4.48 -14.01 2.41
CA CYS A 28 3.84 -13.83 3.71
C CYS A 28 4.00 -12.40 4.29
N PRO A 29 3.88 -11.33 3.47
CA PRO A 29 4.17 -9.97 3.93
C PRO A 29 3.23 -9.48 5.04
N LYS A 30 2.01 -10.03 5.11
CA LYS A 30 1.03 -9.70 6.17
C LYS A 30 1.39 -10.44 7.45
N SER A 31 1.62 -11.75 7.39
CA SER A 31 1.97 -12.54 8.59
C SER A 31 3.29 -12.11 9.22
N CYS A 32 4.24 -11.60 8.43
CA CYS A 32 5.50 -11.06 8.95
C CYS A 32 5.45 -9.58 9.33
N THR A 33 4.28 -8.93 9.28
CA THR A 33 4.08 -7.52 9.64
C THR A 33 4.92 -6.54 8.82
N ILE A 34 5.30 -6.91 7.59
CA ILE A 34 6.17 -6.11 6.73
C ILE A 34 5.37 -5.05 5.96
N CYS A 35 4.04 -5.09 5.99
CA CYS A 35 3.19 -4.11 5.31
C CYS A 35 3.38 -2.69 5.88
N PRO A 36 4.03 -1.75 5.16
CA PRO A 36 4.16 -0.37 5.64
C PRO A 36 3.05 0.50 5.06
N ALA A 37 2.98 1.75 5.52
CA ALA A 37 2.18 2.79 4.88
C ALA A 37 2.42 2.79 3.36
N CYS A 38 1.34 2.90 2.58
CA CYS A 38 1.38 2.83 1.12
C CYS A 38 2.02 4.09 0.53
N LYS A 39 3.34 4.18 0.62
CA LYS A 39 4.11 5.25 0.00
C LYS A 39 5.52 4.80 -0.33
N ASP A 40 6.05 5.36 -1.39
CA ASP A 40 7.47 5.27 -1.66
C ASP A 40 8.18 6.34 -0.83
N LYS A 41 9.13 5.89 0.00
CA LYS A 41 10.04 6.71 0.80
C LYS A 41 11.28 7.13 0.02
N ASN A 42 11.54 6.50 -1.14
CA ASN A 42 12.68 6.82 -2.00
C ASN A 42 12.23 7.18 -3.42
N LYS A 43 12.85 8.21 -4.01
CA LYS A 43 12.58 8.66 -5.38
C LYS A 43 12.87 7.60 -6.45
N HIS A 44 13.77 6.66 -6.17
CA HIS A 44 14.17 5.60 -7.10
C HIS A 44 13.30 4.35 -7.03
N CYS A 45 12.31 4.29 -6.12
CA CYS A 45 11.47 3.11 -5.91
C CYS A 45 10.84 2.56 -7.19
N LYS A 46 10.37 3.43 -8.10
CA LYS A 46 9.82 3.00 -9.39
C LYS A 46 10.84 2.30 -10.28
N SER A 47 12.04 2.87 -10.40
CA SER A 47 13.12 2.32 -11.22
C SER A 47 13.62 0.99 -10.65
N TRP A 48 13.73 0.90 -9.34
CA TRP A 48 14.11 -0.33 -8.66
C TRP A 48 13.04 -1.41 -8.80
N ALA A 49 11.76 -1.05 -8.64
CA ALA A 49 10.66 -1.97 -8.88
C ALA A 49 10.67 -2.52 -10.31
N SER A 50 10.88 -1.66 -11.33
CA SER A 50 10.98 -2.12 -12.73
C SER A 50 12.19 -3.01 -13.01
N LYS A 51 13.27 -2.89 -12.22
CA LYS A 51 14.45 -3.76 -12.28
C LYS A 51 14.30 -5.08 -11.49
N GLY A 52 13.13 -5.31 -10.90
CA GLY A 52 12.81 -6.52 -10.14
C GLY A 52 13.29 -6.49 -8.69
N GLU A 53 13.68 -5.32 -8.15
CA GLU A 53 14.16 -5.21 -6.77
C GLU A 53 13.10 -5.61 -5.74
N CYS A 54 11.82 -5.54 -6.07
CA CYS A 54 10.74 -6.04 -5.21
C CYS A 54 10.86 -7.54 -4.90
N GLY A 55 11.53 -8.32 -5.76
CA GLY A 55 11.86 -9.73 -5.52
C GLY A 55 13.31 -9.95 -5.06
N LYS A 56 14.26 -9.17 -5.59
CA LYS A 56 15.70 -9.31 -5.27
C LYS A 56 16.06 -8.74 -3.90
N ASN A 57 15.49 -7.59 -3.54
CA ASN A 57 15.68 -6.90 -2.26
C ASN A 57 14.33 -6.59 -1.57
N PRO A 58 13.54 -7.64 -1.26
CA PRO A 58 12.16 -7.48 -0.86
C PRO A 58 12.04 -6.78 0.51
N LYS A 59 12.98 -6.99 1.43
CA LYS A 59 12.97 -6.35 2.76
C LYS A 59 13.06 -4.82 2.66
N TYR A 60 14.01 -4.31 1.88
CA TYR A 60 14.17 -2.88 1.67
C TYR A 60 13.00 -2.32 0.85
N MET A 61 12.66 -3.00 -0.25
CA MET A 61 11.68 -2.52 -1.20
C MET A 61 10.27 -2.53 -0.63
N LEU A 62 9.89 -3.53 0.17
CA LEU A 62 8.58 -3.45 0.82
C LEU A 62 8.57 -2.34 1.86
N PHE A 63 9.63 -2.15 2.65
CA PHE A 63 9.67 -1.11 3.69
C PHE A 63 9.71 0.33 3.15
N ASN A 64 10.41 0.54 2.03
CA ASN A 64 10.68 1.86 1.46
C ASN A 64 9.92 2.14 0.17
N CYS A 65 9.43 1.11 -0.51
CA CYS A 65 8.91 1.20 -1.88
C CYS A 65 7.60 0.41 -2.04
N SER A 66 6.79 0.35 -0.98
CA SER A 66 5.55 -0.43 -0.92
C SER A 66 4.53 -0.06 -2.01
N LYS A 67 4.52 1.20 -2.44
CA LYS A 67 3.69 1.66 -3.56
C LYS A 67 4.24 1.17 -4.89
N SER A 68 5.53 1.38 -5.16
CA SER A 68 6.18 0.93 -6.40
C SER A 68 6.18 -0.60 -6.55
N CYS A 69 6.22 -1.35 -5.45
CA CYS A 69 6.10 -2.81 -5.46
C CYS A 69 4.67 -3.34 -5.52
N GLY A 70 3.65 -2.46 -5.61
CA GLY A 70 2.25 -2.85 -5.74
C GLY A 70 1.70 -3.62 -4.53
N VAL A 71 2.35 -3.53 -3.37
CA VAL A 71 1.94 -4.29 -2.17
C VAL A 71 0.98 -3.51 -1.27
N CYS A 72 0.54 -2.32 -1.68
CA CYS A 72 -0.41 -1.52 -0.94
C CYS A 72 -1.73 -2.28 -0.64
N PRO A 73 -2.36 -2.07 0.52
CA PRO A 73 -3.74 -2.49 0.74
C PRO A 73 -4.66 -1.75 -0.24
N ALA A 74 -5.72 -2.41 -0.73
CA ALA A 74 -6.81 -1.72 -1.42
C ALA A 74 -7.33 -0.59 -0.54
N CYS A 75 -7.59 0.58 -1.13
CA CYS A 75 -8.12 1.72 -0.40
C CYS A 75 -9.61 1.51 -0.10
N LYS A 76 -9.89 0.72 0.94
CA LYS A 76 -11.24 0.47 1.40
C LYS A 76 -11.23 0.10 2.86
N ASP A 77 -12.31 0.47 3.54
CA ASP A 77 -12.61 -0.08 4.84
C ASP A 77 -13.12 -1.51 4.66
N LYS A 78 -12.54 -2.42 5.44
CA LYS A 78 -12.90 -3.84 5.50
C LYS A 78 -13.84 -4.14 6.65
N ASN A 79 -14.07 -3.17 7.54
CA ASN A 79 -14.96 -3.29 8.68
C ASN A 79 -15.95 -2.12 8.71
N LYS A 80 -17.22 -2.42 9.00
CA LYS A 80 -18.30 -1.42 9.12
C LYS A 80 -18.03 -0.38 10.23
N HIS A 81 -17.26 -0.73 11.26
CA HIS A 81 -16.93 0.16 12.37
C HIS A 81 -15.73 1.07 12.11
N CYS A 82 -15.06 0.95 10.95
CA CYS A 82 -13.85 1.72 10.65
C CYS A 82 -14.02 3.23 10.81
N LYS A 83 -15.17 3.78 10.40
CA LYS A 83 -15.47 5.21 10.60
C LYS A 83 -15.48 5.56 12.07
N SER A 84 -16.26 4.85 12.87
CA SER A 84 -16.38 5.08 14.32
C SER A 84 -15.04 4.95 15.03
N TRP A 85 -14.26 3.90 14.75
CA TRP A 85 -12.94 3.70 15.33
C TRP A 85 -11.94 4.79 14.92
N ALA A 86 -12.00 5.26 13.67
CA ALA A 86 -11.20 6.38 13.24
C ALA A 86 -11.57 7.66 14.02
N SER A 87 -12.88 7.92 14.24
CA SER A 87 -13.36 9.05 15.06
C SER A 87 -12.86 9.00 16.50
N THR A 88 -12.72 7.80 17.08
CA THR A 88 -12.24 7.61 18.47
C THR A 88 -10.71 7.60 18.59
N GLY A 89 -10.01 7.86 17.48
CA GLY A 89 -8.55 7.98 17.43
C GLY A 89 -7.80 6.65 17.28
N GLU A 90 -8.47 5.55 16.90
CA GLU A 90 -7.81 4.25 16.72
C GLU A 90 -6.75 4.27 15.62
N CYS A 91 -6.84 5.20 14.67
CA CYS A 91 -5.80 5.37 13.64
C CYS A 91 -4.43 5.72 14.24
N GLY A 92 -4.41 6.39 15.41
CA GLY A 92 -3.18 6.69 16.16
C GLY A 92 -2.90 5.66 17.26
N LYS A 93 -3.93 5.15 17.95
CA LYS A 93 -3.77 4.17 19.05
C LYS A 93 -3.47 2.75 18.56
N ASN A 94 -4.10 2.35 17.46
CA ASN A 94 -3.96 1.05 16.81
C ASN A 94 -3.67 1.17 15.31
N PRO A 95 -2.57 1.85 14.93
CA PRO A 95 -2.26 2.17 13.53
C PRO A 95 -2.08 0.90 12.71
N LYS A 96 -1.56 -0.19 13.29
CA LYS A 96 -1.39 -1.46 12.56
C LYS A 96 -2.73 -2.04 12.09
N TYR A 97 -3.70 -2.18 12.98
CA TYR A 97 -5.01 -2.71 12.63
C TYR A 97 -5.77 -1.75 11.72
N MET A 98 -5.75 -0.46 12.07
CA MET A 98 -6.55 0.54 11.41
C MET A 98 -6.04 0.88 10.01
N LEU A 99 -4.72 0.95 9.78
CA LEU A 99 -4.20 1.10 8.42
C LEU A 99 -4.45 -0.14 7.55
N PHE A 100 -4.57 -1.32 8.16
CA PHE A 100 -4.82 -2.56 7.43
C PHE A 100 -6.30 -2.77 7.09
N ASN A 101 -7.19 -2.45 8.02
CA ASN A 101 -8.63 -2.71 7.90
C ASN A 101 -9.44 -1.46 7.59
N CYS A 102 -8.93 -0.28 7.90
CA CYS A 102 -9.65 0.98 7.90
C CYS A 102 -8.85 2.09 7.19
N SER A 103 -8.12 1.73 6.12
CA SER A 103 -7.24 2.64 5.38
C SER A 103 -7.98 3.85 4.80
N LYS A 104 -9.26 3.69 4.43
CA LYS A 104 -10.09 4.80 3.97
C LYS A 104 -10.49 5.70 5.15
N SER A 105 -11.04 5.12 6.22
CA SER A 105 -11.47 5.86 7.41
C SER A 105 -10.32 6.59 8.12
N CYS A 106 -9.10 6.06 8.08
CA CYS A 106 -7.93 6.73 8.64
C CYS A 106 -7.33 7.83 7.76
N GLY A 107 -7.94 8.16 6.62
CA GLY A 107 -7.48 9.24 5.76
C GLY A 107 -6.09 9.03 5.15
N VAL A 108 -5.55 7.81 5.23
CA VAL A 108 -4.25 7.48 4.62
C VAL A 108 -4.35 7.18 3.13
N CYS A 109 -5.58 7.09 2.63
CA CYS A 109 -5.84 7.09 1.21
C CYS A 109 -5.97 8.51 0.65
N PRO A 110 -5.55 8.74 -0.61
CA PRO A 110 -6.07 9.85 -1.39
C PRO A 110 -7.61 9.78 -1.41
N ALA A 111 -8.29 10.92 -1.23
CA ALA A 111 -9.74 10.99 -1.45
C ALA A 111 -10.05 10.48 -2.86
N CYS A 112 -11.04 9.60 -3.04
CA CYS A 112 -11.33 8.98 -4.33
C CYS A 112 -12.17 9.90 -5.23
N GLU A 113 -11.68 11.11 -5.43
CA GLU A 113 -12.37 12.16 -6.15
C GLU A 113 -11.37 12.98 -6.93
N ASP A 114 -11.75 13.33 -8.15
CA ASP A 114 -11.00 14.25 -8.97
C ASP A 114 -11.29 15.67 -8.51
N LYS A 115 -10.24 16.39 -8.13
CA LYS A 115 -10.31 17.78 -7.68
C LYS A 115 -10.36 18.76 -8.85
N ASN A 116 -10.10 18.29 -10.07
CA ASN A 116 -10.09 19.13 -11.26
C ASN A 116 -10.99 18.55 -12.35
N LYS A 117 -11.81 19.41 -12.98
CA LYS A 117 -12.70 19.03 -14.07
C LYS A 117 -11.96 18.45 -15.29
N ARG A 118 -10.66 18.79 -15.46
CA ARG A 118 -9.81 18.30 -16.55
C ARG A 118 -9.14 16.95 -16.25
N CYS A 119 -9.33 16.37 -15.06
CA CYS A 119 -8.68 15.12 -14.67
C CYS A 119 -8.92 13.99 -15.66
N GLN A 120 -10.13 13.87 -16.21
CA GLN A 120 -10.47 12.84 -17.18
C GLN A 120 -9.68 13.02 -18.49
N SER A 121 -9.64 14.24 -19.02
CA SER A 121 -8.87 14.57 -20.23
C SER A 121 -7.37 14.33 -20.02
N TRP A 122 -6.83 14.77 -18.89
CA TRP A 122 -5.42 14.56 -18.55
C TRP A 122 -5.09 13.06 -18.40
N ALA A 123 -5.98 12.28 -17.78
CA ALA A 123 -5.82 10.84 -17.70
C ALA A 123 -5.79 10.19 -19.08
N LEU A 124 -6.69 10.58 -19.99
CA LEU A 124 -6.70 10.12 -21.40
C LEU A 124 -5.42 10.54 -22.14
N SER A 125 -4.87 11.72 -21.86
CA SER A 125 -3.58 12.18 -22.42
C SER A 125 -2.35 11.49 -21.81
N GLY A 126 -2.55 10.55 -20.87
CA GLY A 126 -1.50 9.76 -20.25
C GLY A 126 -0.81 10.43 -19.05
N GLU A 127 -1.39 11.50 -18.50
CA GLU A 127 -0.81 12.23 -17.37
C GLU A 127 -0.69 11.36 -16.11
N CYS A 128 -1.51 10.32 -15.97
CA CYS A 128 -1.37 9.34 -14.87
C CYS A 128 0.01 8.65 -14.87
N LYS A 129 0.63 8.51 -16.06
CA LYS A 129 1.97 7.94 -16.23
C LYS A 129 3.05 9.02 -16.26
N LYS A 130 2.79 10.14 -16.96
CA LYS A 130 3.74 11.25 -17.14
C LYS A 130 3.90 12.11 -15.89
N ASN A 131 2.79 12.47 -15.24
CA ASN A 131 2.76 13.29 -14.01
C ASN A 131 2.04 12.59 -12.84
N PRO A 132 2.55 11.43 -12.40
CA PRO A 132 1.87 10.58 -11.43
C PRO A 132 1.76 11.22 -10.03
N LYS A 133 2.67 12.13 -9.66
CA LYS A 133 2.63 12.77 -8.34
C LYS A 133 1.43 13.72 -8.23
N TYR A 134 1.25 14.57 -9.23
CA TYR A 134 0.13 15.50 -9.29
C TYR A 134 -1.19 14.74 -9.47
N MET A 135 -1.21 13.79 -10.40
CA MET A 135 -2.42 13.07 -10.74
C MET A 135 -2.92 12.15 -9.62
N VAL A 136 -2.04 11.56 -8.80
CA VAL A 136 -2.48 10.78 -7.62
C VAL A 136 -3.18 11.64 -6.57
N ILE A 137 -2.78 12.90 -6.41
CA ILE A 137 -3.30 13.79 -5.35
C ILE A 137 -4.55 14.54 -5.81
N ASN A 138 -4.60 14.86 -7.10
CA ASN A 138 -5.62 15.74 -7.68
C ASN A 138 -6.59 15.01 -8.61
N CYS A 139 -6.19 13.89 -9.20
CA CYS A 139 -7.00 13.10 -10.14
C CYS A 139 -7.00 11.58 -9.83
N PRO A 140 -7.15 11.15 -8.56
CA PRO A 140 -7.05 9.75 -8.17
C PRO A 140 -8.12 8.85 -8.81
N LYS A 141 -9.32 9.39 -9.07
CA LYS A 141 -10.43 8.65 -9.68
C LYS A 141 -10.19 8.49 -11.19
N SER A 142 -9.85 9.57 -11.90
CA SER A 142 -9.53 9.50 -13.33
C SER A 142 -8.32 8.62 -13.65
N CYS A 143 -7.38 8.48 -12.71
CA CYS A 143 -6.22 7.61 -12.86
C CYS A 143 -6.41 6.19 -12.30
N THR A 144 -7.63 5.81 -11.90
CA THR A 144 -7.98 4.48 -11.38
C THR A 144 -7.09 4.01 -10.22
N ILE A 145 -6.66 4.98 -9.40
CA ILE A 145 -5.76 4.77 -8.24
C ILE A 145 -6.58 4.48 -6.98
N CYS A 146 -7.87 4.77 -7.06
CA CYS A 146 -8.95 4.15 -6.33
C CYS A 146 -9.91 3.52 -7.36
#